data_AF-A0A929PX81-F1
#
_entry.id   AF-A0A929PX81-F1
#
_cell.length_a   1.000
_cell.length_b   1.000
_cell.length_c   1.000
_cell.angle_alpha   90.00
_cell.angle_beta   90.00
_cell.angle_gamma   90.00
#
_symmetry.space_group_name_H-M   'P 1'
#
loop_
_entity.id
_entity.type
_entity.pdbx_description
1 polymer ?
#
loop_
_entity_poly.entity_id
_entity_poly.type
_entity_poly.pdbx_seq_one_letter_code
_entity_poly.pdbx_strand_id
1 'polypeptide(L)'
;MKPIPSTAEILAFRMLERPVDKRWTDWAYEMLCAGFETENMVMLAGETEPYNQFELRLLADKVFAEFGLTWDDRELVYRNYIRYLISQVIEGDRAPLSALLILKDIYDGEDMDGSLTDFALLYWAHGDLDYSDVQYYWDGATRENIDEMTRAYFVEWLEKNKSSG
;
A
#
# COMPACT_ATOMS: atom_id res chain seq x y z
N MET A 1 15.04 -10.89 11.02
CA MET A 1 15.29 -10.19 9.75
C MET A 1 14.00 -9.50 9.38
N LYS A 2 13.99 -8.18 9.12
CA LYS A 2 12.76 -7.49 8.72
C LYS A 2 12.73 -7.45 7.19
N PRO A 3 11.67 -7.94 6.53
CA PRO A 3 11.55 -7.83 5.08
C PRO A 3 11.50 -6.35 4.65
N ILE A 4 11.85 -6.08 3.40
CA ILE A 4 11.87 -4.72 2.83
C ILE A 4 10.48 -4.06 2.84
N PRO A 5 10.38 -2.72 2.82
CA PRO A 5 9.10 -2.01 2.92
C PRO A 5 8.02 -2.44 1.91
N SER A 6 8.40 -2.69 0.65
CA SER A 6 7.49 -3.12 -0.43
C SER A 6 6.85 -4.50 -0.19
N THR A 7 7.37 -5.30 0.74
CA THR A 7 6.72 -6.54 1.19
C THR A 7 5.31 -6.30 1.74
N ALA A 8 5.07 -5.13 2.35
CA ALA A 8 3.74 -4.77 2.85
C ALA A 8 2.70 -4.69 1.72
N GLU A 9 3.08 -4.14 0.57
CA GLU A 9 2.23 -4.05 -0.63
C GLU A 9 1.91 -5.42 -1.20
N ILE A 10 2.92 -6.28 -1.33
CA ILE A 10 2.74 -7.63 -1.88
C ILE A 10 1.86 -8.51 -0.98
N LEU A 11 2.03 -8.43 0.35
CA LEU A 11 1.15 -9.13 1.29
C LEU A 11 -0.28 -8.61 1.22
N ALA A 12 -0.48 -7.29 1.12
CA ALA A 12 -1.80 -6.71 0.96
C ALA A 12 -2.45 -7.15 -0.36
N PHE A 13 -1.71 -7.19 -1.46
CA PHE A 13 -2.22 -7.69 -2.74
C PHE A 13 -2.61 -9.16 -2.67
N ARG A 14 -1.80 -9.98 -2.00
CA ARG A 14 -2.15 -11.39 -1.80
C ARG A 14 -3.43 -11.54 -0.99
N MET A 15 -3.56 -10.80 0.10
CA MET A 15 -4.72 -10.80 1.00
C MET A 15 -6.01 -10.30 0.32
N LEU A 16 -5.88 -9.30 -0.55
CA LEU A 16 -6.98 -8.70 -1.33
C LEU A 16 -7.24 -9.42 -2.67
N GLU A 17 -6.59 -10.58 -2.88
CA GLU A 17 -6.68 -11.39 -4.10
C GLU A 17 -6.42 -10.60 -5.40
N ARG A 18 -5.59 -9.55 -5.33
CA ARG A 18 -5.26 -8.72 -6.51
C ARG A 18 -4.50 -9.56 -7.55
N PRO A 19 -4.69 -9.28 -8.85
CA PRO A 19 -3.90 -9.92 -9.90
C PRO A 19 -2.40 -9.72 -9.68
N VAL A 20 -1.61 -10.70 -10.10
CA VAL A 20 -0.17 -10.52 -10.15
C VAL A 20 0.20 -9.64 -11.33
N ASP A 21 1.19 -8.79 -11.12
CA ASP A 21 1.75 -7.88 -12.11
C ASP A 21 3.23 -7.61 -11.81
N LYS A 22 3.82 -6.65 -12.52
CA LYS A 22 5.23 -6.28 -12.42
C LYS A 22 5.69 -5.95 -10.99
N ARG A 23 4.79 -5.48 -10.10
CA ARG A 23 5.17 -5.17 -8.71
C ARG A 23 5.64 -6.41 -7.95
N TRP A 24 5.14 -7.59 -8.30
CA TRP A 24 5.55 -8.84 -7.66
C TRP A 24 6.98 -9.24 -8.03
N THR A 25 7.37 -9.04 -9.29
CA THR A 25 8.72 -9.35 -9.77
C THR A 25 9.72 -8.26 -9.37
N ASP A 26 9.29 -7.00 -9.34
CA ASP A 26 10.08 -5.88 -8.80
C ASP A 26 10.37 -6.07 -7.30
N TRP A 27 9.36 -6.44 -6.50
CA TRP A 27 9.55 -6.78 -5.09
C TRP A 27 10.54 -7.93 -4.90
N ALA A 28 10.42 -8.98 -5.73
CA ALA A 28 11.35 -10.11 -5.66
C ALA A 28 12.79 -9.68 -5.96
N TYR A 29 12.98 -8.81 -6.95
CA TYR A 29 14.28 -8.23 -7.25
C TYR A 29 14.83 -7.40 -6.07
N GLU A 30 14.02 -6.55 -5.46
CA GLU A 30 14.42 -5.76 -4.29
C GLU A 30 14.80 -6.66 -3.09
N MET A 31 14.07 -7.76 -2.88
CA MET A 31 14.39 -8.75 -1.85
C MET A 31 15.76 -9.40 -2.10
N LEU A 32 16.07 -9.75 -3.35
CA LEU A 32 17.41 -10.26 -3.72
C LEU A 32 18.50 -9.23 -3.44
N CYS A 33 18.29 -7.96 -3.82
CA CYS A 33 19.23 -6.88 -3.53
C CYS A 33 19.44 -6.65 -2.03
N ALA A 34 18.43 -6.92 -1.21
CA ALA A 34 18.50 -6.87 0.25
C ALA A 34 19.14 -8.13 0.89
N GLY A 35 19.57 -9.10 0.09
CA GLY A 35 20.25 -10.32 0.54
C GLY A 35 19.33 -11.48 0.89
N PHE A 36 18.03 -11.40 0.56
CA PHE A 36 17.08 -12.50 0.72
C PHE A 36 17.11 -13.43 -0.50
N GLU A 37 18.19 -14.20 -0.62
CA GLU A 37 18.42 -15.05 -1.78
C GLU A 37 17.94 -16.49 -1.53
N THR A 38 16.95 -16.93 -2.30
CA THR A 38 16.50 -18.33 -2.42
C THR A 38 16.25 -18.65 -3.89
N GLU A 39 16.23 -19.94 -4.23
CA GLU A 39 15.95 -20.38 -5.60
C GLU A 39 14.57 -19.88 -6.09
N ASN A 40 13.53 -19.99 -5.25
CA ASN A 40 12.19 -19.51 -5.61
C ASN A 40 12.14 -17.98 -5.74
N MET A 41 12.91 -17.23 -4.94
CA MET A 41 13.01 -15.77 -5.09
C MET A 41 13.69 -15.37 -6.39
N VAL A 42 14.79 -16.05 -6.77
CA VAL A 42 15.49 -15.83 -8.05
C VAL A 42 14.58 -16.13 -9.23
N MET A 43 13.82 -17.22 -9.17
CA MET A 43 12.83 -17.54 -10.19
C MET A 43 11.79 -16.42 -10.29
N LEU A 44 11.22 -15.98 -9.16
CA LEU A 44 10.17 -14.95 -9.15
C LEU A 44 10.64 -13.61 -9.72
N ALA A 45 11.86 -13.18 -9.39
CA ALA A 45 12.44 -11.96 -9.92
C ALA A 45 12.75 -12.04 -11.44
N GLY A 46 12.94 -13.24 -11.97
CA GLY A 46 13.23 -13.48 -13.38
C GLY A 46 12.00 -13.58 -14.29
N GLU A 47 10.79 -13.57 -13.73
CA GLU A 47 9.55 -13.69 -14.50
C GLU A 47 9.24 -12.41 -15.27
N THR A 48 8.72 -12.58 -16.49
CA THR A 48 8.45 -11.47 -17.42
C THR A 48 7.06 -11.56 -18.02
N GLU A 49 6.54 -10.42 -18.51
CA GLU A 49 5.23 -10.39 -19.17
C GLU A 49 5.17 -11.28 -20.43
N PRO A 50 4.02 -11.89 -20.72
CA PRO A 50 2.77 -11.84 -19.94
C PRO A 50 2.81 -12.74 -18.70
N TYR A 51 2.34 -12.24 -17.55
CA TYR A 51 2.36 -12.98 -16.29
C TYR A 51 1.29 -14.08 -16.24
N ASN A 52 1.72 -15.33 -16.06
CA ASN A 52 0.82 -16.42 -15.74
C ASN A 52 0.30 -16.27 -14.30
N GLN A 53 -0.97 -15.88 -14.17
CA GLN A 53 -1.60 -15.58 -12.88
C GLN A 53 -1.58 -16.76 -11.91
N PHE A 54 -1.61 -17.99 -12.39
CA PHE A 54 -1.61 -19.18 -11.55
C PHE A 54 -0.20 -19.54 -11.11
N GLU A 55 0.73 -19.65 -12.06
CA GLU A 55 2.12 -20.05 -11.79
C GLU A 55 2.83 -19.05 -10.89
N LEU A 56 2.68 -17.75 -11.17
CA LEU A 56 3.35 -16.71 -10.39
C LEU A 56 2.80 -16.63 -8.95
N ARG A 57 1.49 -16.85 -8.76
CA ARG A 57 0.90 -16.93 -7.41
C ARG A 57 1.46 -18.12 -6.63
N LEU A 58 1.54 -19.30 -7.25
CA LEU A 58 2.11 -20.48 -6.60
C LEU A 58 3.59 -20.28 -6.26
N LEU A 59 4.34 -19.60 -7.13
CA LEU A 59 5.74 -19.27 -6.89
C LEU A 59 5.88 -18.28 -5.73
N ALA A 60 5.06 -17.23 -5.69
CA ALA A 60 5.03 -16.28 -4.59
C ALA A 60 4.62 -16.94 -3.26
N ASP A 61 3.64 -17.85 -3.27
CA ASP A 61 3.22 -18.59 -2.07
C ASP A 61 4.36 -19.46 -1.50
N LYS A 62 5.21 -20.03 -2.35
CA LYS A 62 6.43 -20.73 -1.90
C LYS A 62 7.41 -19.77 -1.24
N VAL A 63 7.66 -18.61 -1.86
CA VAL A 63 8.52 -17.57 -1.29
C VAL A 63 7.99 -17.11 0.06
N PHE A 64 6.68 -16.88 0.20
CA PHE A 64 6.07 -16.52 1.48
C PHE A 64 6.32 -17.59 2.55
N ALA A 65 6.16 -18.87 2.21
CA ALA A 65 6.42 -19.97 3.12
C ALA A 65 7.89 -20.05 3.56
N GLU A 66 8.85 -19.82 2.64
CA GLU A 66 10.29 -19.83 2.95
C GLU A 66 10.68 -18.76 3.98
N PHE A 67 10.09 -17.57 3.86
CA PHE A 67 10.41 -16.43 4.72
C PHE A 67 9.45 -16.27 5.91
N GLY A 68 8.48 -17.19 6.07
CA GLY A 68 7.46 -17.10 7.12
C GLY A 68 6.59 -15.85 7.00
N LEU A 69 6.38 -15.35 5.78
CA LEU A 69 5.53 -14.21 5.50
C LEU A 69 4.08 -14.70 5.47
N THR A 70 3.22 -14.12 6.31
CA THR A 70 1.81 -14.51 6.40
C THR A 70 0.91 -13.28 6.29
N TRP A 71 -0.36 -13.52 5.96
CA TRP A 71 -1.40 -12.50 5.89
C TRP A 71 -2.63 -12.86 6.74
N ASP A 72 -2.43 -13.73 7.73
CA ASP A 72 -3.49 -14.21 8.63
C ASP A 72 -4.01 -13.07 9.52
N ASP A 73 -3.12 -12.18 9.95
CA ASP A 73 -3.47 -10.95 10.67
C ASP A 73 -3.78 -9.83 9.66
N ARG A 74 -5.04 -9.78 9.21
CA ARG A 74 -5.52 -8.81 8.23
C ARG A 74 -5.32 -7.36 8.68
N GLU A 75 -5.55 -7.08 9.96
CA GLU A 75 -5.40 -5.73 10.52
C GLU A 75 -3.94 -5.27 10.44
N LEU A 76 -2.99 -6.15 10.82
CA LEU A 76 -1.57 -5.87 10.70
C LEU A 76 -1.13 -5.67 9.25
N VAL A 77 -1.62 -6.49 8.31
CA VAL A 77 -1.32 -6.36 6.88
C VAL A 77 -1.81 -5.01 6.36
N TYR A 78 -3.06 -4.64 6.64
CA TYR A 78 -3.61 -3.34 6.25
C TYR A 78 -2.81 -2.18 6.84
N ARG A 79 -2.56 -2.19 8.16
CA ARG A 79 -1.79 -1.14 8.82
C ARG A 79 -0.40 -1.00 8.20
N ASN A 80 0.30 -2.09 7.92
CA ASN A 80 1.62 -2.05 7.28
C ASN A 80 1.54 -1.51 5.85
N TYR A 81 0.51 -1.85 5.11
CA TYR A 81 0.32 -1.34 3.75
C TYR A 81 0.00 0.16 3.73
N ILE A 82 -0.87 0.64 4.62
CA ILE A 82 -1.14 2.07 4.79
C ILE A 82 0.16 2.81 5.14
N ARG A 83 0.94 2.29 6.09
CA ARG A 83 2.26 2.86 6.45
C ARG A 83 3.20 2.93 5.25
N TYR A 84 3.25 1.89 4.43
CA TYR A 84 4.06 1.87 3.21
C TYR A 84 3.61 2.96 2.22
N LEU A 85 2.32 3.05 1.90
CA LEU A 85 1.79 4.07 0.98
C LEU A 85 2.05 5.48 1.48
N ILE A 86 1.85 5.73 2.79
CA ILE A 86 2.14 7.03 3.40
C ILE A 86 3.64 7.36 3.34
N SER A 87 4.51 6.37 3.61
CA SER A 87 5.96 6.59 3.58
C SER A 87 6.42 6.99 2.18
N GLN A 88 5.91 6.34 1.12
CA GLN A 88 6.18 6.73 -0.26
C GLN A 88 5.74 8.18 -0.57
N VAL A 89 4.63 8.63 0.03
CA VAL A 89 4.20 10.03 -0.14
C VAL A 89 5.13 11.00 0.55
N ILE A 90 5.56 10.68 1.78
CA ILE A 90 6.49 11.52 2.56
C ILE A 90 7.87 11.60 1.90
N GLU A 91 8.36 10.47 1.35
CA GLU A 91 9.64 10.37 0.65
C GLU A 91 9.62 11.04 -0.73
N GLY A 92 8.42 11.33 -1.27
CA GLY A 92 8.23 12.01 -2.55
C GLY A 92 8.08 11.06 -3.75
N ASP A 93 8.08 9.76 -3.52
CA ASP A 93 7.94 8.71 -4.54
C ASP A 93 6.49 8.52 -5.00
N ARG A 94 5.51 9.05 -4.26
CA ARG A 94 4.08 8.97 -4.58
C ARG A 94 3.37 10.30 -4.33
N ALA A 95 2.43 10.65 -5.22
CA ALA A 95 1.54 11.79 -5.00
C ALA A 95 0.48 11.47 -3.91
N PRO A 96 0.10 12.43 -3.05
CA PRO A 96 -0.88 12.21 -1.99
C PRO A 96 -2.22 11.66 -2.51
N LEU A 97 -2.77 12.27 -3.57
CA LEU A 97 -4.02 11.84 -4.18
C LEU A 97 -3.98 10.39 -4.68
N SER A 98 -2.85 9.95 -5.26
CA SER A 98 -2.69 8.56 -5.71
C SER A 98 -2.69 7.55 -4.56
N ALA A 99 -2.15 7.92 -3.39
CA ALA A 99 -2.26 7.08 -2.19
C ALA A 99 -3.69 7.04 -1.65
N LEU A 100 -4.34 8.20 -1.59
CA LEU A 100 -5.73 8.33 -1.14
C LEU A 100 -6.69 7.51 -2.01
N LEU A 101 -6.51 7.50 -3.35
CA LEU A 101 -7.32 6.69 -4.26
C LEU A 101 -7.26 5.19 -3.89
N ILE A 102 -6.05 4.66 -3.67
CA ILE A 102 -5.86 3.26 -3.29
C ILE A 102 -6.55 2.95 -1.96
N LEU A 103 -6.41 3.83 -0.97
CA LEU A 103 -7.01 3.65 0.35
C LEU A 103 -8.53 3.75 0.30
N LYS A 104 -9.06 4.67 -0.50
CA LYS A 104 -10.50 4.81 -0.75
C LYS A 104 -11.07 3.59 -1.49
N ASP A 105 -10.33 2.98 -2.42
CA ASP A 105 -10.79 1.76 -3.09
C ASP A 105 -10.81 0.54 -2.15
N ILE A 106 -9.93 0.51 -1.14
CA ILE A 106 -10.01 -0.47 -0.05
C ILE A 106 -11.22 -0.15 0.84
N TYR A 107 -11.45 1.13 1.17
CA TYR A 107 -12.61 1.57 1.93
C TYR A 107 -13.92 1.06 1.33
N ASP A 108 -14.14 1.29 0.03
CA ASP A 108 -15.36 0.89 -0.66
C ASP A 108 -15.59 -0.64 -0.70
N GLY A 109 -14.50 -1.43 -0.72
CA GLY A 109 -14.57 -2.88 -0.85
C GLY A 109 -14.59 -3.65 0.46
N GLU A 110 -13.88 -3.14 1.49
CA GLU A 110 -13.43 -3.95 2.62
C GLU A 110 -13.48 -3.25 3.98
N ASP A 111 -13.73 -1.93 4.07
CA ASP A 111 -13.69 -1.22 5.37
C ASP A 111 -14.94 -1.50 6.22
N MET A 112 -14.85 -2.52 7.06
CA MET A 112 -15.93 -2.91 7.97
C MET A 112 -15.93 -2.14 9.29
N ASP A 113 -14.83 -1.48 9.67
CA ASP A 113 -14.68 -0.84 10.98
C ASP A 113 -14.58 0.70 10.94
N GLY A 114 -14.53 1.28 9.75
CA GLY A 114 -14.46 2.72 9.52
C GLY A 114 -13.06 3.30 9.66
N SER A 115 -12.02 2.47 9.83
CA SER A 115 -10.64 2.91 10.02
C SER A 115 -10.07 3.65 8.80
N LEU A 116 -10.68 3.51 7.63
CA LEU A 116 -10.29 4.20 6.40
C LEU A 116 -11.12 5.45 6.08
N THR A 117 -12.11 5.79 6.93
CA THR A 117 -13.05 6.90 6.69
C THR A 117 -12.35 8.21 6.38
N ASP A 118 -11.39 8.63 7.21
CA ASP A 118 -10.70 9.91 7.03
C ASP A 118 -9.89 9.97 5.71
N PHE A 119 -9.35 8.83 5.25
CA PHE A 119 -8.68 8.76 3.95
C PHE A 119 -9.68 8.93 2.80
N ALA A 120 -10.88 8.33 2.92
CA ALA A 120 -11.94 8.50 1.93
C ALA A 120 -12.48 9.95 1.90
N LEU A 121 -12.67 10.57 3.06
CA LEU A 121 -13.08 11.98 3.16
C LEU A 121 -12.06 12.92 2.51
N LEU A 122 -10.77 12.72 2.77
CA LEU A 122 -9.71 13.49 2.10
C LEU A 122 -9.72 13.27 0.59
N TYR A 123 -9.90 12.03 0.12
CA TYR A 123 -10.00 11.73 -1.31
C TYR A 123 -11.16 12.50 -1.97
N TRP A 124 -12.34 12.50 -1.36
CA TRP A 124 -13.48 13.24 -1.90
C TRP A 124 -13.29 14.76 -1.82
N ALA A 125 -12.64 15.27 -0.78
CA ALA A 125 -12.27 16.68 -0.70
C ALA A 125 -11.38 17.12 -1.88
N HIS A 126 -10.37 16.32 -2.23
CA HIS A 126 -9.56 16.54 -3.44
C HIS A 126 -10.43 16.55 -4.69
N GLY A 127 -11.28 15.53 -4.85
CA GLY A 127 -12.17 15.42 -6.01
C GLY A 127 -13.09 16.63 -6.18
N ASP A 128 -13.72 17.11 -5.11
CA ASP A 128 -14.55 18.31 -5.16
C ASP A 128 -13.74 19.55 -5.55
N LEU A 129 -12.54 19.71 -4.98
CA LEU A 129 -11.66 20.84 -5.23
C LEU A 129 -11.12 20.86 -6.67
N ASP A 130 -11.01 19.72 -7.37
CA ASP A 130 -10.65 19.69 -8.80
C ASP A 130 -11.71 20.37 -9.69
N TYR A 131 -12.99 20.35 -9.30
CA TYR A 131 -14.09 20.89 -10.10
C TYR A 131 -14.67 22.20 -9.54
N SER A 132 -14.58 22.42 -8.24
CA SER A 132 -15.20 23.52 -7.50
C SER A 132 -14.21 24.15 -6.51
N ASP A 133 -14.49 25.37 -6.04
CA ASP A 133 -13.74 25.96 -4.91
C ASP A 133 -14.34 25.57 -3.54
N VAL A 134 -15.42 24.77 -3.54
CA VAL A 134 -16.15 24.32 -2.35
C VAL A 134 -16.08 22.80 -2.26
N GLN A 135 -15.74 22.30 -1.07
CA GLN A 135 -15.82 20.88 -0.68
C GLN A 135 -16.52 20.76 0.69
N TYR A 136 -17.06 19.58 1.00
CA TYR A 136 -17.86 19.33 2.21
C TYR A 136 -17.26 18.32 3.19
N TYR A 137 -16.05 17.82 2.91
CA TYR A 137 -15.50 16.63 3.55
C TYR A 137 -14.38 16.92 4.56
N TRP A 138 -13.63 18.01 4.37
CA TRP A 138 -12.45 18.29 5.20
C TRP A 138 -12.35 19.77 5.56
N ASP A 139 -12.60 20.10 6.82
CA ASP A 139 -12.68 21.50 7.25
C ASP A 139 -11.40 22.29 6.96
N GLY A 140 -11.54 23.49 6.40
CA GLY A 140 -10.43 24.37 6.04
C GLY A 140 -9.64 23.98 4.78
N ALA A 141 -9.98 22.88 4.10
CA ALA A 141 -9.31 22.50 2.86
C ALA A 141 -9.75 23.35 1.66
N THR A 142 -8.75 23.74 0.87
CA THR A 142 -8.80 24.57 -0.33
C THR A 142 -7.87 23.98 -1.39
N ARG A 143 -7.98 24.42 -2.65
CA ARG A 143 -7.11 23.97 -3.75
C ARG A 143 -5.63 24.19 -3.45
N GLU A 144 -5.32 25.25 -2.75
CA GLU A 144 -3.95 25.67 -2.46
C GLU A 144 -3.30 24.87 -1.33
N ASN A 145 -4.08 24.29 -0.41
CA ASN A 145 -3.54 23.66 0.81
C ASN A 145 -3.92 22.18 0.99
N ILE A 146 -4.81 21.60 0.17
CA ILE A 146 -5.31 20.23 0.38
C ILE A 146 -4.18 19.19 0.36
N ASP A 147 -3.17 19.37 -0.49
CA ASP A 147 -1.99 18.49 -0.52
C ASP A 147 -1.17 18.57 0.77
N GLU A 148 -0.96 19.78 1.31
CA GLU A 148 -0.25 19.99 2.57
C GLU A 148 -1.03 19.38 3.75
N MET A 149 -2.35 19.59 3.79
CA MET A 149 -3.23 19.01 4.81
C MET A 149 -3.24 17.49 4.75
N THR A 150 -3.27 16.91 3.54
CA THR A 150 -3.19 15.45 3.37
C THR A 150 -1.88 14.91 3.93
N ARG A 151 -0.75 15.56 3.62
CA ARG A 151 0.57 15.17 4.14
C ARG A 151 0.65 15.31 5.66
N ALA A 152 0.08 16.38 6.22
CA ALA A 152 0.03 16.58 7.66
C ALA A 152 -0.79 15.47 8.36
N TYR A 153 -1.95 15.14 7.82
CA TYR A 153 -2.77 14.03 8.30
C TYR A 153 -2.03 12.68 8.22
N PHE A 154 -1.31 12.43 7.13
CA PHE A 154 -0.49 11.23 6.96
C PHE A 154 0.60 11.09 8.03
N VAL A 155 1.30 12.19 8.35
CA VAL A 155 2.29 12.22 9.43
C VAL A 155 1.62 11.96 10.77
N GLU A 156 0.50 12.61 11.07
CA GLU A 156 -0.24 12.38 12.32
C GLU A 156 -0.71 10.92 12.44
N TRP A 157 -1.22 10.34 11.35
CA TRP A 157 -1.65 8.95 11.32
C TRP A 157 -0.49 8.00 11.60
N LEU A 158 0.69 8.24 11.01
CA LEU A 158 1.90 7.46 11.30
C LEU A 158 2.27 7.54 12.78
N GLU A 159 2.25 8.73 13.39
CA GLU A 159 2.57 8.93 14.80
C GLU A 159 1.62 8.17 15.72
N LYS A 160 0.31 8.22 15.46
CA LYS A 160 -0.72 7.49 16.21
C LYS A 160 -0.59 5.97 16.07
N ASN A 161 -0.10 5.51 14.91
CA ASN A 161 0.01 4.09 14.57
C ASN A 161 1.46 3.57 14.64
N LYS A 162 2.36 4.27 15.35
CA LYS A 162 3.65 3.70 15.72
C LYS A 162 3.39 2.49 16.60
N SER A 163 3.88 1.32 16.17
CA SER A 163 3.93 0.15 17.04
C SER A 163 4.67 0.55 18.32
N SER A 164 4.01 0.43 19.48
CA SER A 164 4.73 0.25 20.75
C SER A 164 5.67 -0.93 20.51
N GLY A 165 6.96 -0.64 20.41
CA GLY A 165 7.99 -1.64 20.07
C GLY A 165 8.03 -2.79 21.05
#